data_AF-A0A9P4PVJ6-F1
#
_entry.id   AF-A0A9P4PVJ6-F1
#
_cell.length_a   1.000
_cell.length_b   1.000
_cell.length_c   1.000
_cell.angle_alpha   90.00
_cell.angle_beta   90.00
_cell.angle_gamma   90.00
#
_symmetry.space_group_name_H-M   'P 1'
#
loop_
_entity.id
_entity.type
_entity.pdbx_description
1 polymer ?
#
loop_
_entity_poly.entity_id
_entity_poly.type
_entity_poly.pdbx_seq_one_letter_code
_entity_poly.pdbx_strand_id
1 'polypeptide(L)'
;MSSATTFFDFKPKDKKGNDYPLAPLKGKVVLVVNTASKCGFTPQFEGLEKLYKELHAAHPDFQVIGFPCNQFGGQDPGSNDEIQSFCQVNYGVTFPVLGKVDVNGDKADPVFEWLKSEKPGLMGLKRVKWNFEKFLVGKDGRVIGSSSFMYIPVQVPTAPPHQHPHTPAMPTADPTSPPALAAKIPKLIPRKRASDRAPPSAPPPPTPALPPPPDLASHTYTPPSRRILSPADHALFLASPTCNLVTGFVFGVSDSVRDRPISSLSATDTSPVVDSIVHILEDTEGILDRNPPEDTGSRFGNPIFRTFLDDVEAALPRWHAELGLRDEAQMAEISTYLHNAFGNKRRIDYGSGHELNFFLWLLCLNRLSLLPSATFPALALRVLPTYLRLMRRIQGAYYLEPAGSHGVWGLDDYQFLPFLFGASQLLHHPYITPKAIHNALVLEESRSDFLYLDQVAYVNSVKNVDGLRWHSPMLDDISSSKSWGKIEAGMRKMFVKEILEKLPVMQHFLFGSLIPAVEGMSREEDFGLGEEEEEDEGGEVRVFSDEDGKRHVHASKGWGDCCGIRVPAAVGAEGEERKGGMQRLRRVPFD
;
A
#
# COMPACT_ATOMS: atom_id res chain seq x y z
N MET A 1 -31.56 33.21 24.59
CA MET A 1 -30.75 32.01 24.30
C MET A 1 -30.53 31.97 22.80
N SER A 2 -29.31 32.21 22.31
CA SER A 2 -28.99 32.05 20.90
C SER A 2 -29.17 30.57 20.54
N SER A 3 -30.07 30.24 19.62
CA SER A 3 -30.18 28.87 19.11
C SER A 3 -28.83 28.47 18.51
N ALA A 4 -28.32 27.29 18.85
CA ALA A 4 -27.11 26.77 18.21
C ALA A 4 -27.37 26.61 16.70
N THR A 5 -26.41 27.00 15.86
CA THR A 5 -26.47 26.83 14.40
C THR A 5 -26.57 25.35 14.04
N THR A 6 -27.45 25.02 13.11
CA THR A 6 -27.69 23.66 12.62
C THR A 6 -27.48 23.57 11.12
N PHE A 7 -27.34 22.34 10.60
CA PHE A 7 -27.24 22.10 9.16
C PHE A 7 -28.38 22.75 8.34
N PHE A 8 -29.57 22.87 8.92
CA PHE A 8 -30.76 23.39 8.24
C PHE A 8 -30.78 24.92 8.10
N ASP A 9 -29.82 25.62 8.71
CA ASP A 9 -29.69 27.09 8.62
C ASP A 9 -28.91 27.54 7.37
N PHE A 10 -28.23 26.62 6.67
CA PHE A 10 -27.42 26.92 5.49
C PHE A 10 -28.23 26.91 4.18
N LYS A 11 -27.71 27.64 3.19
CA LYS A 11 -28.29 27.80 1.85
C LYS A 11 -27.21 27.68 0.77
N PRO A 12 -26.63 26.49 0.55
CA PRO A 12 -25.65 26.28 -0.52
C PRO A 12 -26.26 26.57 -1.88
N LYS A 13 -25.42 26.72 -2.91
CA LYS A 13 -25.90 27.01 -4.27
C LYS A 13 -26.35 25.75 -5.01
N ASP A 14 -27.49 25.83 -5.69
CA ASP A 14 -27.92 24.79 -6.63
C ASP A 14 -27.10 24.82 -7.93
N LYS A 15 -27.39 23.88 -8.85
CA LYS A 15 -26.71 23.79 -10.15
C LYS A 15 -26.82 25.05 -11.02
N LYS A 16 -27.83 25.90 -10.77
CA LYS A 16 -28.06 27.17 -11.48
C LYS A 16 -27.47 28.38 -10.74
N GLY A 17 -26.84 28.18 -9.58
CA GLY A 17 -26.30 29.25 -8.75
C GLY A 17 -27.32 29.94 -7.84
N ASN A 18 -28.55 29.43 -7.74
CA ASN A 18 -29.56 29.94 -6.82
C ASN A 18 -29.38 29.34 -5.43
N ASP A 19 -29.90 30.00 -4.40
CA ASP A 19 -29.91 29.44 -3.05
C ASP A 19 -30.77 28.17 -3.00
N TYR A 20 -30.18 27.11 -2.45
CA TYR A 20 -30.86 25.86 -2.10
C TYR A 20 -31.05 25.81 -0.58
N PRO A 21 -32.18 26.30 -0.03
CA PRO A 21 -32.38 26.31 1.41
C PRO A 21 -32.49 24.90 1.96
N LEU A 22 -31.71 24.58 3.00
CA LEU A 22 -31.75 23.27 3.66
C LEU A 22 -32.85 23.16 4.72
N ALA A 23 -33.45 24.29 5.13
CA ALA A 23 -34.56 24.35 6.08
C ALA A 23 -35.72 23.36 5.82
N PRO A 24 -36.17 23.10 4.57
CA PRO A 24 -37.22 22.12 4.28
C PRO A 24 -36.84 20.67 4.61
N LEU A 25 -35.56 20.38 4.83
CA LEU A 25 -35.08 19.05 5.22
C LEU A 25 -35.11 18.83 6.74
N LYS A 26 -35.54 19.83 7.51
CA LYS A 26 -35.64 19.71 8.97
C LYS A 26 -36.54 18.52 9.34
N GLY A 27 -36.07 17.70 10.28
CA GLY A 27 -36.74 16.45 10.66
C GLY A 27 -36.36 15.24 9.80
N LYS A 28 -35.54 15.41 8.76
CA LYS A 28 -34.97 14.32 7.95
C LYS A 28 -33.56 13.97 8.39
N VAL A 29 -33.16 12.72 8.15
CA VAL A 29 -31.76 12.30 8.19
C VAL A 29 -31.14 12.60 6.82
N VAL A 30 -30.06 13.36 6.79
CA VAL A 30 -29.44 13.81 5.53
C VAL A 30 -28.01 13.28 5.42
N LEU A 31 -27.73 12.57 4.33
CA LEU A 31 -26.40 12.14 3.94
C LEU A 31 -25.81 13.14 2.95
N VAL A 32 -24.87 13.95 3.42
CA VAL A 32 -24.13 14.95 2.62
C VAL A 32 -22.88 14.30 2.05
N VAL A 33 -22.63 14.43 0.75
CA VAL A 33 -21.46 13.80 0.09
C VAL A 33 -20.77 14.81 -0.81
N ASN A 34 -19.45 15.01 -0.70
CA ASN A 34 -18.71 15.73 -1.75
C ASN A 34 -18.41 14.77 -2.91
N THR A 35 -18.79 15.10 -4.13
CA THR A 35 -18.75 14.18 -5.27
C THR A 35 -17.80 14.65 -6.35
N ALA A 36 -17.34 13.72 -7.20
CA ALA A 36 -16.55 14.05 -8.39
C ALA A 36 -16.85 13.08 -9.54
N SER A 37 -16.83 13.55 -10.78
CA SER A 37 -17.16 12.75 -11.96
C SER A 37 -15.99 11.90 -12.48
N LYS A 38 -14.74 12.36 -12.34
CA LYS A 38 -13.53 11.69 -12.87
C LYS A 38 -12.61 11.17 -11.77
N CYS A 39 -13.20 10.68 -10.68
CA CYS A 39 -12.50 10.10 -9.55
C CYS A 39 -12.49 8.57 -9.64
N GLY A 40 -11.48 7.90 -9.08
CA GLY A 40 -11.51 6.43 -8.93
C GLY A 40 -12.71 5.94 -8.09
N PHE A 41 -13.27 6.82 -7.25
CA PHE A 41 -14.47 6.58 -6.45
C PHE A 41 -15.78 6.92 -7.14
N THR A 42 -15.77 7.44 -8.38
CA THR A 42 -17.00 7.74 -9.12
C THR A 42 -18.01 6.57 -9.15
N PRO A 43 -17.61 5.28 -9.25
CA PRO A 43 -18.55 4.16 -9.15
C PRO A 43 -19.40 4.13 -7.87
N GLN A 44 -19.02 4.84 -6.80
CA GLN A 44 -19.84 4.99 -5.59
C GLN A 44 -21.21 5.65 -5.86
N PHE A 45 -21.39 6.39 -6.95
CA PHE A 45 -22.70 6.90 -7.34
C PHE A 45 -23.75 5.80 -7.49
N GLU A 46 -23.38 4.63 -8.02
CA GLU A 46 -24.28 3.49 -8.15
C GLU A 46 -24.72 2.96 -6.77
N GLY A 47 -23.76 2.83 -5.85
CA GLY A 47 -24.03 2.43 -4.47
C GLY A 47 -24.88 3.44 -3.71
N LEU A 48 -24.60 4.73 -3.85
CA LEU A 48 -25.36 5.82 -3.24
C LEU A 48 -26.79 5.90 -3.78
N GLU A 49 -26.97 5.71 -5.08
CA GLU A 49 -28.29 5.73 -5.71
C GLU A 49 -29.12 4.52 -5.29
N LYS A 50 -28.51 3.33 -5.24
CA LYS A 50 -29.16 2.13 -4.72
C LYS A 50 -29.58 2.32 -3.26
N LEU A 51 -28.65 2.78 -2.41
CA LEU A 51 -28.91 3.08 -1.00
C LEU A 51 -30.05 4.10 -0.85
N TYR A 52 -30.01 5.18 -1.64
CA TYR A 52 -31.03 6.21 -1.61
C TYR A 52 -32.40 5.64 -1.96
N LYS A 53 -32.52 4.89 -3.06
CA LYS A 53 -33.80 4.26 -3.45
C LYS A 53 -34.32 3.29 -2.40
N GLU A 54 -33.46 2.42 -1.87
CA GLU A 54 -33.83 1.43 -0.85
C GLU A 54 -34.29 2.10 0.45
N LEU A 55 -33.49 3.02 0.99
CA LEU A 55 -33.82 3.69 2.25
C LEU A 55 -34.96 4.69 2.09
N HIS A 56 -35.04 5.42 0.99
CA HIS A 56 -36.12 6.39 0.79
C HIS A 56 -37.48 5.72 0.63
N ALA A 57 -37.52 4.50 0.07
CA ALA A 57 -38.74 3.70 0.00
C ALA A 57 -39.25 3.24 1.38
N ALA A 58 -38.34 2.87 2.30
CA ALA A 58 -38.68 2.43 3.65
C ALA A 58 -38.80 3.60 4.66
N HIS A 59 -38.05 4.66 4.42
CA HIS A 59 -37.86 5.83 5.28
C HIS A 59 -37.86 7.10 4.42
N PRO A 60 -39.05 7.66 4.09
CA PRO A 60 -39.18 8.88 3.29
C PRO A 60 -38.52 10.12 3.91
N ASP A 61 -38.14 10.01 5.19
CA ASP A 61 -37.38 10.97 5.97
C ASP A 61 -35.85 10.82 5.83
N PHE A 62 -35.34 9.97 4.94
CA PHE A 62 -33.93 9.91 4.56
C PHE A 62 -33.67 10.65 3.24
N GLN A 63 -32.60 11.45 3.17
CA GLN A 63 -32.22 12.22 1.99
C GLN A 63 -30.71 12.11 1.72
N VAL A 64 -30.30 11.99 0.47
CA VAL A 64 -28.89 12.18 0.04
C VAL A 64 -28.76 13.52 -0.69
N ILE A 65 -27.64 14.23 -0.50
CA ILE A 65 -27.29 15.45 -1.24
C ILE A 65 -25.83 15.37 -1.70
N GLY A 66 -25.61 15.45 -3.01
CA GLY A 66 -24.28 15.52 -3.62
C GLY A 66 -23.79 16.95 -3.80
N PHE A 67 -22.54 17.21 -3.43
CA PHE A 67 -21.85 18.48 -3.59
C PHE A 67 -20.63 18.28 -4.50
N PRO A 68 -20.73 18.59 -5.80
CA PRO A 68 -19.60 18.45 -6.71
C PRO A 68 -18.39 19.27 -6.24
N CYS A 69 -17.19 18.71 -6.32
CA CYS A 69 -15.96 19.36 -5.86
C CYS A 69 -14.79 19.04 -6.79
N ASN A 70 -14.04 20.08 -7.18
CA ASN A 70 -12.89 19.94 -8.08
C ASN A 70 -11.53 20.11 -7.37
N GLN A 71 -11.52 20.23 -6.03
CA GLN A 71 -10.30 20.53 -5.27
C GLN A 71 -9.34 19.34 -5.15
N PHE A 72 -9.78 18.12 -5.49
CA PHE A 72 -9.00 16.90 -5.34
C PHE A 72 -8.59 16.37 -6.72
N GLY A 73 -7.34 16.63 -7.11
CA GLY A 73 -6.77 16.17 -8.38
C GLY A 73 -7.45 16.72 -9.64
N GLY A 74 -8.24 17.80 -9.54
CA GLY A 74 -8.97 18.35 -10.68
C GLY A 74 -9.98 17.37 -11.30
N GLN A 75 -10.55 16.49 -10.47
CA GLN A 75 -11.36 15.34 -10.92
C GLN A 75 -12.83 15.67 -11.18
N ASP A 76 -13.25 16.93 -11.07
CA ASP A 76 -14.58 17.36 -11.49
C ASP A 76 -14.54 18.71 -12.24
N PRO A 77 -13.84 18.78 -13.38
CA PRO A 77 -13.56 20.05 -14.05
C PRO A 77 -14.77 20.61 -14.80
N GLY A 78 -15.79 19.79 -15.08
CA GLY A 78 -16.93 20.15 -15.93
C GLY A 78 -17.87 21.20 -15.34
N SER A 79 -18.71 21.82 -16.16
CA SER A 79 -19.75 22.75 -15.70
C SER A 79 -20.80 22.03 -14.85
N ASN A 80 -21.63 22.79 -14.10
CA ASN A 80 -22.71 22.19 -13.32
C ASN A 80 -23.65 21.34 -14.20
N ASP A 81 -23.94 21.77 -15.44
CA ASP A 81 -24.79 21.02 -16.36
C ASP A 81 -24.13 19.73 -16.84
N GLU A 82 -22.82 19.76 -17.11
CA GLU A 82 -22.04 18.57 -17.47
C GLU A 82 -22.00 17.54 -16.34
N ILE A 83 -21.81 18.00 -15.10
CA ILE A 83 -21.78 17.13 -13.91
C ILE A 83 -23.12 16.45 -13.70
N GLN A 84 -24.22 17.19 -13.86
CA GLN A 84 -25.58 16.65 -13.71
C GLN A 84 -25.89 15.62 -14.78
N SER A 85 -25.57 15.95 -16.04
CA SER A 85 -25.70 15.01 -17.15
C SER A 85 -24.87 13.77 -16.92
N PHE A 86 -23.65 13.90 -16.40
CA PHE A 86 -22.78 12.78 -16.10
C PHE A 86 -23.39 11.84 -15.04
N CYS A 87 -23.86 12.40 -13.91
CA CYS A 87 -24.46 11.63 -12.82
C CYS A 87 -25.73 10.89 -13.28
N GLN A 88 -26.56 11.55 -14.10
CA GLN A 88 -27.80 10.98 -14.60
C GLN A 88 -27.55 9.91 -15.68
N VAL A 89 -26.73 10.20 -16.69
CA VAL A 89 -26.53 9.30 -17.85
C VAL A 89 -25.75 8.05 -17.47
N ASN A 90 -24.74 8.17 -16.61
CA ASN A 90 -23.85 7.05 -16.31
C ASN A 90 -24.28 6.24 -15.08
N TYR A 91 -24.99 6.85 -14.13
CA TYR A 91 -25.31 6.21 -12.85
C TYR A 91 -26.79 6.28 -12.47
N GLY A 92 -27.63 6.97 -13.27
CA GLY A 92 -29.06 7.08 -12.99
C GLY A 92 -29.39 7.76 -11.67
N VAL A 93 -28.53 8.67 -11.20
CA VAL A 93 -28.67 9.37 -9.92
C VAL A 93 -29.97 10.17 -9.90
N THR A 94 -30.78 9.96 -8.86
CA THR A 94 -32.07 10.64 -8.65
C THR A 94 -32.08 11.53 -7.41
N PHE A 95 -31.11 11.40 -6.51
CA PHE A 95 -30.95 12.34 -5.41
C PHE A 95 -30.42 13.72 -5.90
N PRO A 96 -30.70 14.82 -5.19
CA PRO A 96 -30.20 16.15 -5.54
C PRO A 96 -28.67 16.21 -5.55
N VAL A 97 -28.11 16.55 -6.71
CA VAL A 97 -26.72 17.03 -6.85
C VAL A 97 -26.79 18.54 -6.98
N LEU A 98 -26.01 19.29 -6.19
CA LEU A 98 -26.05 20.75 -6.15
C LEU A 98 -25.04 21.39 -7.10
N GLY A 99 -24.81 22.69 -6.96
CA GLY A 99 -23.74 23.39 -7.65
C GLY A 99 -22.38 23.01 -7.09
N LYS A 100 -21.34 23.10 -7.92
CA LYS A 100 -19.97 22.84 -7.51
C LYS A 100 -19.53 23.80 -6.42
N VAL A 101 -18.88 23.27 -5.39
CA VAL A 101 -18.38 24.03 -4.23
C VAL A 101 -16.94 23.68 -3.90
N ASP A 102 -16.27 24.61 -3.25
CA ASP A 102 -15.04 24.34 -2.52
C ASP A 102 -15.41 23.82 -1.13
N VAL A 103 -14.71 22.79 -0.67
CA VAL A 103 -14.94 22.16 0.65
C VAL A 103 -13.80 22.46 1.63
N ASN A 104 -12.68 22.98 1.14
CA ASN A 104 -11.48 23.35 1.89
C ASN A 104 -10.97 24.74 1.49
N GLY A 105 -10.21 25.37 2.40
CA GLY A 105 -9.56 26.67 2.19
C GLY A 105 -10.51 27.86 2.34
N ASP A 106 -9.98 29.06 2.10
CA ASP A 106 -10.68 30.34 2.38
C ASP A 106 -11.97 30.55 1.57
N LYS A 107 -12.16 29.77 0.50
CA LYS A 107 -13.34 29.81 -0.37
C LYS A 107 -14.33 28.69 -0.10
N ALA A 108 -14.11 27.87 0.93
CA ALA A 108 -15.00 26.77 1.25
C ALA A 108 -16.42 27.24 1.52
N ASP A 109 -17.41 26.49 1.04
CA ASP A 109 -18.82 26.80 1.30
C ASP A 109 -19.09 26.78 2.82
N PRO A 110 -19.85 27.75 3.36
CA PRO A 110 -20.16 27.82 4.78
C PRO A 110 -20.71 26.52 5.37
N VAL A 111 -21.45 25.71 4.58
CA VAL A 111 -21.95 24.42 5.05
C VAL A 111 -20.80 23.44 5.33
N PHE A 112 -19.75 23.42 4.50
CA PHE A 112 -18.60 22.54 4.70
C PHE A 112 -17.67 23.04 5.80
N GLU A 113 -17.50 24.35 5.95
CA GLU A 113 -16.80 24.91 7.12
C GLU A 113 -17.48 24.47 8.42
N TRP A 114 -18.81 24.54 8.47
CA TRP A 114 -19.57 24.09 9.64
C TRP A 114 -19.51 22.56 9.83
N LEU A 115 -19.71 21.76 8.78
CA LEU A 115 -19.65 20.29 8.86
C LEU A 115 -18.30 19.79 9.39
N LYS A 116 -17.20 20.37 8.89
CA LYS A 116 -15.84 20.08 9.38
C LYS A 116 -15.62 20.55 10.82
N SER A 117 -16.34 21.57 11.27
CA SER A 117 -16.23 22.09 12.64
C SER A 117 -17.02 21.26 13.67
N GLU A 118 -18.13 20.65 13.27
CA GLU A 118 -18.95 19.76 14.11
C GLU A 118 -18.32 18.38 14.28
N LYS A 119 -17.60 17.91 13.26
CA LYS A 119 -16.77 16.70 13.30
C LYS A 119 -15.36 17.02 12.81
N PRO A 120 -14.55 17.70 13.64
CA PRO A 120 -13.15 17.93 13.30
C PRO A 120 -12.47 16.57 13.19
N GLY A 121 -11.63 16.40 12.18
CA GLY A 121 -10.79 15.23 12.03
C GLY A 121 -9.76 15.14 13.18
N LEU A 122 -8.89 14.14 13.08
CA LEU A 122 -7.81 13.91 14.04
C LEU A 122 -7.05 15.21 14.39
N MET A 123 -6.75 15.41 15.68
CA MET A 123 -6.05 16.61 16.20
C MET A 123 -6.76 17.95 15.96
N GLY A 124 -8.06 17.97 15.69
CA GLY A 124 -8.79 19.22 15.44
C GLY A 124 -8.67 19.72 13.99
N LEU A 125 -8.07 18.92 13.09
CA LEU A 125 -7.93 19.27 11.68
C LEU A 125 -9.29 19.28 10.98
N LYS A 126 -9.74 20.48 10.61
CA LYS A 126 -11.01 20.73 9.92
C LYS A 126 -10.82 20.69 8.40
N ARG A 127 -10.52 19.52 7.84
CA ARG A 127 -10.26 19.36 6.40
C ARG A 127 -10.92 18.11 5.82
N VAL A 128 -11.61 18.27 4.68
CA VAL A 128 -12.04 17.14 3.85
C VAL A 128 -10.82 16.57 3.14
N LYS A 129 -10.57 15.26 3.30
CA LYS A 129 -9.34 14.62 2.82
C LYS A 129 -9.38 14.28 1.33
N TRP A 130 -10.55 13.90 0.81
CA TRP A 130 -10.71 13.50 -0.60
C TRP A 130 -12.15 13.62 -1.11
N ASN A 131 -12.39 13.25 -2.38
CA ASN A 131 -13.73 13.06 -2.95
C ASN A 131 -14.47 11.88 -2.28
N PHE A 132 -15.80 11.97 -2.22
CA PHE A 132 -16.73 11.00 -1.62
C PHE A 132 -16.65 10.87 -0.09
N GLU A 133 -16.18 11.91 0.60
CA GLU A 133 -16.39 12.10 2.04
C GLU A 133 -17.89 12.30 2.32
N LYS A 134 -18.36 11.66 3.38
CA LYS A 134 -19.78 11.62 3.74
C LYS A 134 -19.97 12.20 5.13
N PHE A 135 -20.99 13.03 5.31
CA PHE A 135 -21.45 13.50 6.61
C PHE A 135 -22.90 13.07 6.80
N LEU A 136 -23.18 12.33 7.87
CA LEU A 136 -24.53 11.98 8.27
C LEU A 136 -25.06 13.02 9.25
N VAL A 137 -26.12 13.71 8.86
CA VAL A 137 -26.81 14.72 9.65
C VAL A 137 -28.12 14.14 10.18
N GLY A 138 -28.35 14.30 11.48
CA GLY A 138 -29.56 13.85 12.14
C GLY A 138 -30.77 14.75 11.90
N LYS A 139 -31.93 14.27 12.34
CA LYS A 139 -33.22 15.00 12.24
C LYS A 139 -33.22 16.34 12.98
N ASP A 140 -32.37 16.46 14.00
CA ASP A 140 -32.14 17.66 14.80
C ASP A 140 -31.15 18.64 14.14
N GLY A 141 -30.55 18.26 13.01
CA GLY A 141 -29.62 19.08 12.25
C GLY A 141 -28.18 19.02 12.75
N ARG A 142 -27.86 18.10 13.67
CA ARG A 142 -26.50 17.86 14.17
C ARG A 142 -25.80 16.76 13.37
N VAL A 143 -24.48 16.83 13.28
CA VAL A 143 -23.68 15.80 12.58
C VAL A 143 -23.55 14.56 13.48
N ILE A 144 -24.17 13.45 13.07
CA ILE A 144 -24.11 12.16 13.77
C ILE A 144 -22.73 11.52 13.57
N GLY A 145 -22.23 11.53 12.33
CA GLY A 145 -20.93 10.99 11.98
C GLY A 145 -20.43 11.49 10.64
N SER A 146 -19.14 11.29 10.39
CA SER A 146 -18.51 11.51 9.08
C SER A 146 -17.68 10.28 8.70
N SER A 147 -17.60 9.96 7.42
CA SER A 147 -16.88 8.79 6.92
C SER A 147 -16.35 9.04 5.50
N SER A 148 -15.08 8.76 5.28
CA SER A 148 -14.48 8.68 3.94
C SER A 148 -14.78 7.33 3.26
N PHE A 149 -15.35 6.36 3.98
CA PHE A 149 -15.60 5.00 3.50
C PHE A 149 -17.00 4.85 2.90
N MET A 150 -17.25 3.70 2.25
CA MET A 150 -18.52 3.36 1.62
C MET A 150 -19.63 2.99 2.63
N TYR A 151 -19.29 2.82 3.92
CA TYR A 151 -20.24 2.45 4.98
C TYR A 151 -20.45 3.57 6.00
N ILE A 152 -21.73 3.80 6.31
CA ILE A 152 -22.20 4.49 7.51
C ILE A 152 -22.97 3.45 8.31
N PRO A 153 -22.52 3.04 9.51
CA PRO A 153 -23.28 2.11 10.32
C PRO A 153 -24.56 2.79 10.80
N VAL A 154 -25.69 2.48 10.15
CA VAL A 154 -27.01 2.81 10.69
C VAL A 154 -27.34 1.75 11.72
N GLN A 155 -27.05 2.01 13.00
CA GLN A 155 -27.64 1.21 14.08
C GLN A 155 -29.15 1.51 14.13
N VAL A 156 -29.94 0.65 13.50
CA VAL A 156 -31.39 0.59 13.74
C VAL A 156 -31.59 -0.27 14.99
N PRO A 157 -32.25 0.21 16.06
CA PRO A 157 -32.55 -0.63 17.21
C PRO A 157 -33.55 -1.73 16.81
N THR A 158 -33.12 -2.98 16.75
CA THR A 158 -34.02 -4.12 16.55
C THR A 158 -34.67 -4.50 17.88
N ALA A 159 -36.01 -4.51 17.90
CA ALA A 159 -36.82 -5.03 19.00
C ALA A 159 -36.64 -6.55 19.19
N PRO A 160 -36.95 -7.11 20.37
CA PRO A 160 -36.67 -8.51 20.71
C PRO A 160 -37.62 -9.50 19.99
N PRO A 161 -37.24 -10.79 19.88
CA PRO A 161 -37.91 -11.74 19.01
C PRO A 161 -39.26 -12.22 19.56
N HIS A 162 -40.26 -12.25 18.67
CA HIS A 162 -41.54 -12.89 18.92
C HIS A 162 -41.42 -14.42 18.86
N GLN A 163 -42.01 -15.08 19.86
CA GLN A 163 -42.20 -16.52 19.93
C GLN A 163 -43.27 -16.96 18.91
N HIS A 164 -42.99 -18.03 18.15
CA HIS A 164 -44.01 -18.74 17.38
C HIS A 164 -44.53 -19.96 18.16
N PRO A 165 -45.85 -20.23 18.15
CA PRO A 165 -46.43 -21.34 18.88
C PRO A 165 -46.44 -22.67 18.10
N HIS A 166 -46.46 -23.75 18.87
CA HIS A 166 -46.57 -25.16 18.54
C HIS A 166 -47.70 -25.54 17.57
N THR A 167 -47.49 -26.59 16.74
CA THR A 167 -48.40 -27.77 16.59
C THR A 167 -47.74 -28.91 15.74
N PRO A 168 -48.26 -30.16 15.66
CA PRO A 168 -47.75 -31.31 16.40
C PRO A 168 -47.25 -32.50 15.52
N ALA A 169 -46.94 -33.61 16.22
CA ALA A 169 -46.29 -34.86 15.83
C ALA A 169 -46.73 -35.59 14.54
N MET A 170 -45.75 -36.26 13.91
CA MET A 170 -45.92 -37.33 12.91
C MET A 170 -45.88 -38.73 13.55
N PRO A 171 -46.55 -39.73 12.96
CA PRO A 171 -46.32 -41.14 13.25
C PRO A 171 -45.26 -41.78 12.34
N THR A 172 -44.68 -42.85 12.87
CA THR A 172 -43.59 -43.71 12.36
C THR A 172 -44.02 -44.68 11.24
N ALA A 173 -43.17 -44.87 10.23
CA ALA A 173 -43.00 -46.14 9.50
C ALA A 173 -41.66 -46.18 8.74
N ASP A 174 -41.01 -47.33 8.79
CA ASP A 174 -39.64 -47.64 8.34
C ASP A 174 -39.61 -48.18 6.88
N PRO A 175 -38.47 -48.60 6.28
CA PRO A 175 -37.93 -47.97 5.08
C PRO A 175 -38.13 -48.79 3.80
N THR A 176 -38.36 -48.10 2.68
CA THR A 176 -38.10 -48.65 1.34
C THR A 176 -37.16 -47.70 0.61
N SER A 177 -36.02 -48.25 0.17
CA SER A 177 -34.96 -47.50 -0.52
C SER A 177 -35.52 -46.68 -1.69
N PRO A 178 -35.26 -45.36 -1.77
CA PRO A 178 -35.75 -44.57 -2.88
C PRO A 178 -35.01 -44.95 -4.18
N PRO A 179 -35.70 -44.96 -5.33
CA PRO A 179 -35.12 -45.33 -6.61
C PRO A 179 -34.01 -44.33 -7.01
N ALA A 180 -33.01 -44.82 -7.73
CA ALA A 180 -31.83 -44.07 -8.17
C ALA A 180 -32.19 -42.87 -9.07
N LEU A 181 -32.54 -41.74 -8.45
CA LEU A 181 -32.82 -40.46 -9.11
C LEU A 181 -31.56 -39.78 -9.66
N ALA A 182 -30.37 -40.28 -9.32
CA ALA A 182 -29.09 -39.79 -9.85
C ALA A 182 -28.97 -39.95 -11.39
N ALA A 183 -29.72 -40.86 -12.00
CA ALA A 183 -29.70 -41.10 -13.45
C ALA A 183 -30.64 -40.16 -14.25
N LYS A 184 -31.46 -39.33 -13.59
CA LYS A 184 -32.42 -38.42 -14.25
C LYS A 184 -32.09 -36.94 -14.11
N ILE A 185 -30.96 -36.58 -13.49
CA ILE A 185 -30.50 -35.20 -13.40
C ILE A 185 -29.66 -34.90 -14.66
N PRO A 186 -30.01 -33.90 -15.49
CA PRO A 186 -29.14 -33.48 -16.58
C PRO A 186 -27.80 -33.05 -16.00
N LYS A 187 -26.71 -33.67 -16.45
CA LYS A 187 -25.35 -33.28 -16.05
C LYS A 187 -25.17 -31.80 -16.35
N LEU A 188 -24.79 -31.01 -15.34
CA LEU A 188 -24.38 -29.62 -15.52
C LEU A 188 -23.11 -29.60 -16.40
N ILE A 189 -23.31 -29.52 -17.72
CA ILE A 189 -22.22 -29.23 -18.64
C ILE A 189 -21.88 -27.76 -18.45
N PRO A 190 -20.62 -27.39 -18.18
CA PRO A 190 -20.22 -25.99 -18.12
C PRO A 190 -20.63 -25.30 -19.41
N ARG A 191 -21.53 -24.32 -19.30
CA ARG A 191 -21.87 -23.44 -20.41
C ARG A 191 -20.54 -22.79 -20.83
N LYS A 192 -20.04 -23.08 -22.04
CA LYS A 192 -18.96 -22.30 -22.66
C LYS A 192 -19.42 -20.84 -22.67
N ARG A 193 -18.98 -20.06 -21.69
CA ARG A 193 -19.25 -18.63 -21.65
C ARG A 193 -18.46 -18.00 -22.78
N ALA A 194 -19.15 -17.19 -23.58
CA ALA A 194 -18.52 -16.31 -24.55
C ALA A 194 -17.41 -15.52 -23.86
N SER A 195 -16.28 -15.39 -24.53
CA SER A 195 -15.11 -14.68 -24.03
C SER A 195 -15.49 -13.25 -23.63
N ASP A 196 -15.30 -12.93 -22.34
CA ASP A 196 -15.41 -11.56 -21.84
C ASP A 196 -14.38 -10.71 -22.58
N ARG A 197 -14.84 -9.90 -23.54
CA ARG A 197 -14.08 -8.79 -24.14
C ARG A 197 -13.91 -7.69 -23.10
N ALA A 198 -12.99 -7.89 -22.16
CA ALA A 198 -12.22 -6.76 -21.66
C ALA A 198 -11.21 -6.39 -22.77
N PRO A 199 -10.95 -5.11 -23.04
CA PRO A 199 -9.85 -4.74 -23.92
C PRO A 199 -8.56 -5.40 -23.42
N PRO A 200 -7.72 -5.97 -24.30
CA PRO A 200 -6.49 -6.61 -23.88
C PRO A 200 -5.65 -5.57 -23.15
N SER A 201 -5.39 -5.80 -21.86
CA SER A 201 -4.40 -5.02 -21.13
C SER A 201 -3.08 -5.13 -21.87
N ALA A 202 -2.27 -4.07 -21.90
CA ALA A 202 -0.91 -4.14 -22.44
C ALA A 202 -0.18 -5.40 -21.93
N PRO A 203 0.64 -6.07 -22.75
CA PRO A 203 1.39 -7.25 -22.29
C PRO A 203 2.26 -6.88 -21.07
N PRO A 204 2.51 -7.81 -20.13
CA PRO A 204 3.47 -7.57 -19.06
C PRO A 204 4.85 -7.24 -19.64
N PRO A 205 5.66 -6.42 -18.96
CA PRO A 205 7.02 -6.17 -19.40
C PRO A 205 7.78 -7.52 -19.41
N PRO A 206 8.52 -7.82 -20.49
CA PRO A 206 9.30 -9.05 -20.56
C PRO A 206 10.44 -9.00 -19.54
N THR A 207 10.94 -10.16 -19.14
CA THR A 207 12.19 -10.26 -18.35
C THR A 207 13.37 -9.86 -19.25
N PRO A 208 14.08 -8.75 -18.97
CA PRO A 208 15.30 -8.42 -19.70
C PRO A 208 16.36 -9.51 -19.49
N ALA A 209 17.19 -9.75 -20.50
CA ALA A 209 18.30 -10.67 -20.35
C ALA A 209 19.27 -10.15 -19.28
N LEU A 210 19.56 -10.97 -18.29
CA LEU A 210 20.56 -10.64 -17.27
C LEU A 210 21.96 -10.78 -17.90
N PRO A 211 22.75 -9.70 -18.00
CA PRO A 211 24.10 -9.79 -18.56
C PRO A 211 25.00 -10.66 -17.66
N PRO A 212 25.98 -11.38 -18.22
CA PRO A 212 26.92 -12.15 -17.42
C PRO A 212 27.68 -11.24 -16.43
N PRO A 213 28.18 -11.79 -15.31
CA PRO A 213 29.09 -11.07 -14.42
C PRO A 213 30.23 -10.41 -15.20
N PRO A 214 30.66 -9.18 -14.83
CA PRO A 214 31.73 -8.49 -15.52
C PRO A 214 33.07 -9.17 -15.21
N ASP A 215 34.08 -8.93 -16.05
CA ASP A 215 35.46 -9.25 -15.69
C ASP A 215 35.96 -8.25 -14.64
N LEU A 216 36.33 -8.76 -13.47
CA LEU A 216 36.71 -7.95 -12.31
C LEU A 216 38.22 -7.95 -12.05
N ALA A 217 39.05 -8.54 -12.93
CA ALA A 217 40.49 -8.71 -12.67
C ALA A 217 41.27 -7.39 -12.49
N SER A 218 40.79 -6.28 -13.06
CA SER A 218 41.39 -4.93 -12.94
C SER A 218 40.37 -3.88 -12.52
N HIS A 219 39.29 -4.32 -11.88
CA HIS A 219 38.16 -3.47 -11.52
C HIS A 219 38.48 -2.55 -10.34
N THR A 220 37.93 -1.35 -10.37
CA THR A 220 38.05 -0.37 -9.27
C THR A 220 36.67 -0.17 -8.65
N TYR A 221 36.55 -0.56 -7.38
CA TYR A 221 35.32 -0.38 -6.61
C TYR A 221 35.11 1.07 -6.21
N THR A 222 33.86 1.50 -6.15
CA THR A 222 33.50 2.89 -5.85
C THR A 222 32.38 2.92 -4.81
N PRO A 223 32.44 3.80 -3.80
CA PRO A 223 31.34 3.99 -2.86
C PRO A 223 30.03 4.29 -3.60
N PRO A 224 28.92 3.59 -3.27
CA PRO A 224 27.64 3.87 -3.87
C PRO A 224 27.16 5.28 -3.53
N SER A 225 26.64 5.99 -4.52
CA SER A 225 26.14 7.37 -4.37
C SER A 225 24.81 7.56 -5.09
N ARG A 226 24.05 8.59 -4.70
CA ARG A 226 22.81 8.93 -5.40
C ARG A 226 23.14 9.62 -6.72
N ARG A 227 22.48 9.18 -7.78
CA ARG A 227 22.66 9.75 -9.13
C ARG A 227 21.36 10.19 -9.79
N ILE A 228 20.22 9.82 -9.22
CA ILE A 228 18.89 10.28 -9.66
C ILE A 228 18.53 11.52 -8.83
N LEU A 229 19.04 12.69 -9.24
CA LEU A 229 18.85 13.96 -8.52
C LEU A 229 17.83 14.88 -9.22
N SER A 230 17.46 14.53 -10.46
CA SER A 230 16.48 15.25 -11.27
C SER A 230 15.60 14.29 -12.09
N PRO A 231 14.45 14.76 -12.60
CA PRO A 231 13.66 13.99 -13.56
C PRO A 231 14.44 13.60 -14.83
N ALA A 232 15.45 14.36 -15.22
CA ALA A 232 16.31 14.04 -16.36
C ALA A 232 17.22 12.83 -16.05
N ASP A 233 17.85 12.81 -14.87
CA ASP A 233 18.64 11.66 -14.42
C ASP A 233 17.78 10.41 -14.31
N HIS A 234 16.53 10.56 -13.85
CA HIS A 234 15.59 9.45 -13.77
C HIS A 234 15.23 8.89 -15.13
N ALA A 235 14.98 9.76 -16.12
CA ALA A 235 14.76 9.34 -17.51
C ALA A 235 15.99 8.61 -18.08
N LEU A 236 17.21 9.10 -17.78
CA LEU A 236 18.46 8.40 -18.15
C LEU A 236 18.54 7.02 -17.49
N PHE A 237 18.17 6.89 -16.22
CA PHE A 237 18.12 5.61 -15.53
C PHE A 237 17.15 4.66 -16.22
N LEU A 238 15.92 5.09 -16.47
CA LEU A 238 14.89 4.24 -17.08
C LEU A 238 15.31 3.72 -18.47
N ALA A 239 16.08 4.49 -19.23
CA ALA A 239 16.62 4.09 -20.52
C ALA A 239 17.95 3.29 -20.45
N SER A 240 18.54 3.16 -19.26
CA SER A 240 19.90 2.63 -19.08
C SER A 240 19.97 1.09 -19.11
N PRO A 241 21.15 0.54 -19.48
CA PRO A 241 21.46 -0.87 -19.22
C PRO A 241 21.36 -1.26 -17.74
N THR A 242 21.55 -0.32 -16.82
CA THR A 242 21.47 -0.55 -15.37
C THR A 242 20.04 -0.81 -14.92
N CYS A 243 19.04 -0.09 -15.45
CA CYS A 243 17.64 -0.40 -15.20
C CYS A 243 17.27 -1.80 -15.73
N ASN A 244 17.78 -2.18 -16.91
CA ASN A 244 17.61 -3.53 -17.45
C ASN A 244 18.31 -4.60 -16.59
N LEU A 245 19.48 -4.29 -16.02
CA LEU A 245 20.20 -5.18 -15.11
C LEU A 245 19.37 -5.47 -13.85
N VAL A 246 18.87 -4.42 -13.19
CA VAL A 246 18.04 -4.54 -11.98
C VAL A 246 16.74 -5.29 -12.30
N THR A 247 16.05 -4.89 -13.36
CA THR A 247 14.80 -5.53 -13.79
C THR A 247 15.03 -6.99 -14.17
N GLY A 248 16.08 -7.29 -14.94
CA GLY A 248 16.45 -8.63 -15.36
C GLY A 248 16.79 -9.54 -14.19
N PHE A 249 17.43 -9.01 -13.15
CA PHE A 249 17.72 -9.76 -11.93
C PHE A 249 16.45 -10.08 -11.14
N VAL A 250 15.65 -9.07 -10.79
CA VAL A 250 14.42 -9.25 -10.00
C VAL A 250 13.42 -10.15 -10.74
N PHE A 251 13.21 -9.92 -12.03
CA PHE A 251 12.30 -10.74 -12.83
C PHE A 251 12.87 -12.13 -13.11
N GLY A 252 14.19 -12.28 -13.24
CA GLY A 252 14.85 -13.58 -13.33
C GLY A 252 14.65 -14.42 -12.07
N VAL A 253 14.75 -13.80 -10.89
CA VAL A 253 14.41 -14.45 -9.61
C VAL A 253 12.92 -14.83 -9.58
N SER A 254 12.02 -13.92 -9.98
CA SER A 254 10.59 -14.24 -10.09
C SER A 254 10.31 -15.40 -11.04
N ASP A 255 10.94 -15.43 -12.21
CA ASP A 255 10.77 -16.49 -13.21
C ASP A 255 11.22 -17.85 -12.67
N SER A 256 12.27 -17.88 -11.85
CA SER A 256 12.87 -19.10 -11.31
C SER A 256 11.97 -19.86 -10.33
N VAL A 257 10.93 -19.21 -9.79
CA VAL A 257 10.00 -19.77 -8.80
C VAL A 257 8.60 -20.04 -9.33
N ARG A 258 8.40 -19.95 -10.66
CA ARG A 258 7.11 -20.24 -11.27
C ARG A 258 6.61 -21.63 -10.92
N ASP A 259 5.40 -21.70 -10.37
CA ASP A 259 4.74 -22.95 -9.97
C ASP A 259 5.50 -23.77 -8.91
N ARG A 260 6.38 -23.13 -8.14
CA ARG A 260 7.21 -23.77 -7.11
C ARG A 260 6.81 -23.33 -5.70
N PRO A 261 6.33 -24.22 -4.82
CA PRO A 261 6.19 -23.92 -3.40
C PRO A 261 7.55 -23.87 -2.70
N ILE A 262 7.63 -23.25 -1.53
CA ILE A 262 8.87 -23.18 -0.72
C ILE A 262 9.40 -24.60 -0.43
N SER A 263 8.54 -25.55 -0.09
CA SER A 263 8.89 -26.96 0.14
C SER A 263 9.49 -27.68 -1.08
N SER A 264 9.42 -27.10 -2.29
CA SER A 264 10.05 -27.67 -3.50
C SER A 264 11.53 -27.33 -3.67
N LEU A 265 12.11 -26.55 -2.75
CA LEU A 265 13.54 -26.27 -2.77
C LEU A 265 14.35 -27.56 -2.66
N SER A 266 15.37 -27.65 -3.49
CA SER A 266 16.25 -28.82 -3.57
C SER A 266 17.70 -28.41 -3.27
N ALA A 267 18.55 -29.42 -3.04
CA ALA A 267 19.98 -29.19 -2.82
C ALA A 267 20.67 -28.50 -4.01
N THR A 268 20.13 -28.62 -5.23
CA THR A 268 20.70 -27.95 -6.42
C THR A 268 20.36 -26.46 -6.51
N ASP A 269 19.36 -26.01 -5.76
CA ASP A 269 18.97 -24.59 -5.72
C ASP A 269 19.80 -23.80 -4.68
N THR A 270 20.53 -24.49 -3.79
CA THR A 270 21.32 -23.87 -2.71
C THR A 270 22.82 -23.92 -2.99
N SER A 271 23.58 -23.11 -2.26
CA SER A 271 25.03 -23.09 -2.28
C SER A 271 25.56 -22.68 -0.89
N PRO A 272 26.85 -22.90 -0.59
CA PRO A 272 27.45 -22.39 0.65
C PRO A 272 27.30 -20.87 0.80
N VAL A 273 27.26 -20.13 -0.31
CA VAL A 273 27.00 -18.67 -0.30
C VAL A 273 25.58 -18.38 0.18
N VAL A 274 24.58 -19.15 -0.28
CA VAL A 274 23.19 -19.02 0.21
C VAL A 274 23.11 -19.33 1.70
N ASP A 275 23.84 -20.34 2.18
CA ASP A 275 23.90 -20.67 3.61
C ASP A 275 24.53 -19.52 4.42
N SER A 276 25.62 -18.94 3.93
CA SER A 276 26.23 -17.74 4.56
C SER A 276 25.29 -16.54 4.58
N ILE A 277 24.51 -16.30 3.52
CA ILE A 277 23.50 -15.22 3.50
C ILE A 277 22.44 -15.46 4.58
N VAL A 278 21.96 -16.69 4.73
CA VAL A 278 21.00 -17.03 5.80
C VAL A 278 21.62 -16.82 7.18
N HIS A 279 22.88 -17.24 7.38
CA HIS A 279 23.61 -17.01 8.63
C HIS A 279 23.76 -15.52 8.96
N ILE A 280 24.02 -14.66 7.96
CA ILE A 280 24.07 -13.20 8.15
C ILE A 280 22.73 -12.67 8.67
N LEU A 281 21.60 -13.15 8.14
CA LEU A 281 20.28 -12.75 8.60
C LEU A 281 19.99 -13.25 10.03
N GLU A 282 20.40 -14.48 10.37
CA GLU A 282 20.30 -15.04 11.71
C GLU A 282 21.18 -14.28 12.73
N ASP A 283 22.38 -13.87 12.33
CA ASP A 283 23.26 -13.07 13.19
C ASP A 283 22.76 -11.62 13.34
N THR A 284 22.11 -11.07 12.30
CA THR A 284 21.37 -9.80 12.40
C THR A 284 20.21 -9.91 13.39
N GLU A 285 19.50 -11.04 13.40
CA GLU A 285 18.49 -11.35 14.41
C GLU A 285 19.09 -11.40 15.82
N GLY A 286 20.31 -11.95 15.96
CA GLY A 286 21.09 -11.90 17.19
C GLY A 286 21.50 -10.47 17.62
N ILE A 287 21.76 -9.56 16.68
CA ILE A 287 21.98 -8.12 16.97
C ILE A 287 20.69 -7.49 17.50
N LEU A 288 19.54 -7.79 16.88
CA LEU A 288 18.22 -7.34 17.34
C LEU A 288 17.96 -7.78 18.79
N ASP A 289 18.27 -9.04 19.13
CA ASP A 289 18.08 -9.57 20.49
C ASP A 289 18.96 -8.86 21.54
N ARG A 290 20.15 -8.38 21.15
CA ARG A 290 21.05 -7.60 22.01
C ARG A 290 20.65 -6.12 22.15
N ASN A 291 19.76 -5.64 21.27
CA ASN A 291 19.27 -4.28 21.22
C ASN A 291 17.75 -4.24 21.51
N PRO A 292 17.29 -4.66 22.71
CA PRO A 292 15.87 -4.70 23.02
C PRO A 292 15.25 -3.29 22.98
N PRO A 293 14.01 -3.13 22.50
CA PRO A 293 13.37 -1.83 22.43
C PRO A 293 13.11 -1.24 23.81
N GLU A 294 13.34 0.06 23.96
CA GLU A 294 13.02 0.80 25.18
C GLU A 294 11.54 1.21 25.23
N ASP A 295 10.96 1.22 26.44
CA ASP A 295 9.65 1.84 26.67
C ASP A 295 9.80 3.36 26.68
N THR A 296 9.48 3.97 25.55
CA THR A 296 9.57 5.41 25.34
C THR A 296 8.24 6.13 25.63
N GLY A 297 7.16 5.41 25.96
CA GLY A 297 5.80 5.96 25.97
C GLY A 297 5.33 6.54 24.61
N SER A 298 6.08 6.28 23.54
CA SER A 298 5.83 6.71 22.17
C SER A 298 5.43 5.52 21.30
N ARG A 299 4.66 5.80 20.24
CA ARG A 299 4.23 4.85 19.20
C ARG A 299 4.81 5.20 17.82
N PHE A 300 5.82 6.05 17.83
CA PHE A 300 6.69 6.37 16.70
C PHE A 300 8.02 5.64 16.88
N GLY A 301 8.85 5.62 15.84
CA GLY A 301 10.09 4.84 15.78
C GLY A 301 10.91 4.85 17.07
N ASN A 302 11.31 3.66 17.53
CA ASN A 302 12.10 3.44 18.73
C ASN A 302 13.56 3.87 18.48
N PRO A 303 14.13 4.79 19.29
CA PRO A 303 15.50 5.27 19.10
C PRO A 303 16.58 4.18 19.13
N ILE A 304 16.34 3.06 19.81
CA ILE A 304 17.27 1.91 19.84
C ILE A 304 17.54 1.35 18.45
N PHE A 305 16.64 1.57 17.48
CA PHE A 305 16.89 1.24 16.08
C PHE A 305 18.21 1.81 15.55
N ARG A 306 18.63 2.99 16.04
CA ARG A 306 19.90 3.61 15.63
C ARG A 306 21.09 2.80 16.10
N THR A 307 21.08 2.38 17.36
CA THR A 307 22.12 1.51 17.95
C THR A 307 22.12 0.14 17.30
N PHE A 308 20.94 -0.41 16.98
CA PHE A 308 20.83 -1.63 16.19
C PHE A 308 21.54 -1.49 14.83
N LEU A 309 21.32 -0.38 14.12
CA LEU A 309 22.01 -0.13 12.84
C LEU A 309 23.52 0.11 13.00
N ASP A 310 23.95 0.77 14.08
CA ASP A 310 25.39 0.92 14.41
C ASP A 310 26.06 -0.46 14.60
N ASP A 311 25.40 -1.37 15.31
CA ASP A 311 25.90 -2.74 15.53
C ASP A 311 25.87 -3.58 14.24
N VAL A 312 24.87 -3.38 13.38
CA VAL A 312 24.82 -3.97 12.03
C VAL A 312 26.00 -3.47 11.21
N GLU A 313 26.25 -2.16 11.18
CA GLU A 313 27.37 -1.54 10.46
C GLU A 313 28.72 -2.12 10.90
N ALA A 314 28.92 -2.27 12.21
CA ALA A 314 30.12 -2.88 12.77
C ALA A 314 30.30 -4.37 12.37
N ALA A 315 29.22 -5.10 12.09
CA ALA A 315 29.27 -6.50 11.68
C ALA A 315 29.51 -6.71 10.18
N LEU A 316 29.21 -5.72 9.32
CA LEU A 316 29.29 -5.83 7.86
C LEU A 316 30.64 -6.36 7.34
N PRO A 317 31.82 -5.89 7.80
CA PRO A 317 33.10 -6.40 7.28
C PRO A 317 33.28 -7.89 7.53
N ARG A 318 32.89 -8.38 8.71
CA ARG A 318 32.98 -9.81 9.07
C ARG A 318 32.06 -10.65 8.20
N TRP A 319 30.81 -10.23 8.04
CA TRP A 319 29.84 -10.95 7.21
C TRP A 319 30.28 -11.07 5.74
N HIS A 320 30.83 -10.01 5.17
CA HIS A 320 31.37 -10.06 3.81
C HIS A 320 32.63 -10.92 3.70
N ALA A 321 33.46 -10.95 4.75
CA ALA A 321 34.60 -11.87 4.82
C ALA A 321 34.16 -13.35 4.89
N GLU A 322 33.03 -13.67 5.53
CA GLU A 322 32.40 -15.01 5.56
C GLU A 322 31.86 -15.43 4.17
N LEU A 323 31.50 -14.46 3.32
CA LEU A 323 31.16 -14.70 1.91
C LEU A 323 32.39 -14.92 1.00
N GLY A 324 33.59 -14.93 1.57
CA GLY A 324 34.84 -15.14 0.86
C GLY A 324 35.46 -13.86 0.27
N LEU A 325 34.91 -12.69 0.61
CA LEU A 325 35.43 -11.40 0.15
C LEU A 325 36.63 -10.96 1.00
N ARG A 326 37.55 -10.23 0.36
CA ARG A 326 38.85 -9.84 0.96
C ARG A 326 39.27 -8.42 0.62
N ASP A 327 38.78 -7.86 -0.50
CA ASP A 327 39.06 -6.49 -0.88
C ASP A 327 38.20 -5.53 -0.05
N GLU A 328 38.84 -4.60 0.67
CA GLU A 328 38.16 -3.63 1.52
C GLU A 328 37.25 -2.68 0.74
N ALA A 329 37.66 -2.24 -0.45
CA ALA A 329 36.86 -1.34 -1.28
C ALA A 329 35.64 -2.06 -1.86
N GLN A 330 35.82 -3.34 -2.24
CA GLN A 330 34.71 -4.22 -2.63
C GLN A 330 33.70 -4.38 -1.49
N MET A 331 34.18 -4.69 -0.29
CA MET A 331 33.34 -4.88 0.89
C MET A 331 32.61 -3.59 1.26
N ALA A 332 33.28 -2.44 1.24
CA ALA A 332 32.66 -1.14 1.51
C ALA A 332 31.53 -0.83 0.53
N GLU A 333 31.75 -1.09 -0.78
CA GLU A 333 30.73 -0.85 -1.79
C GLU A 333 29.46 -1.67 -1.54
N ILE A 334 29.60 -2.99 -1.37
CA ILE A 334 28.42 -3.85 -1.22
C ILE A 334 27.77 -3.70 0.17
N SER A 335 28.55 -3.36 1.20
CA SER A 335 28.04 -3.15 2.57
C SER A 335 27.01 -2.02 2.62
N THR A 336 27.17 -1.01 1.78
CA THR A 336 26.24 0.12 1.70
C THR A 336 24.81 -0.35 1.36
N TYR A 337 24.66 -1.28 0.42
CA TYR A 337 23.34 -1.83 0.05
C TYR A 337 22.73 -2.67 1.17
N LEU A 338 23.52 -3.52 1.83
CA LEU A 338 23.03 -4.35 2.94
C LEU A 338 22.67 -3.50 4.16
N HIS A 339 23.44 -2.47 4.49
CA HIS A 339 23.12 -1.53 5.57
C HIS A 339 21.78 -0.83 5.31
N ASN A 340 21.61 -0.30 4.09
CA ASN A 340 20.37 0.36 3.66
C ASN A 340 19.18 -0.59 3.48
N ALA A 341 19.39 -1.91 3.53
CA ALA A 341 18.32 -2.89 3.44
C ALA A 341 17.43 -2.91 4.69
N PHE A 342 17.91 -2.50 5.87
CA PHE A 342 17.17 -2.67 7.13
C PHE A 342 16.30 -1.46 7.53
N GLY A 343 16.38 -0.35 6.78
CA GLY A 343 15.60 0.87 7.03
C GLY A 343 16.48 2.12 7.08
N ASN A 344 15.90 3.26 7.44
CA ASN A 344 16.64 4.53 7.56
C ASN A 344 16.89 4.91 9.03
N LYS A 345 18.16 5.04 9.41
CA LYS A 345 18.62 5.35 10.77
C LYS A 345 18.04 6.64 11.35
N ARG A 346 17.97 7.71 10.54
CA ARG A 346 17.49 9.01 11.01
C ARG A 346 15.97 9.03 11.17
N ARG A 347 15.26 8.62 10.12
CA ARG A 347 13.79 8.64 10.03
C ARG A 347 13.11 7.51 10.81
N ILE A 348 13.83 6.44 11.12
CA ILE A 348 13.30 5.23 11.76
C ILE A 348 12.11 4.68 10.95
N ASP A 349 12.32 4.56 9.64
CA ASP A 349 11.34 4.07 8.68
C ASP A 349 11.90 2.91 7.84
N TYR A 350 11.00 2.15 7.24
CA TYR A 350 11.31 1.07 6.31
C TYR A 350 10.24 1.01 5.21
N GLY A 351 10.59 0.54 4.01
CA GLY A 351 9.66 0.42 2.90
C GLY A 351 10.28 -0.30 1.71
N SER A 352 9.60 -0.28 0.56
CA SER A 352 9.98 -1.06 -0.62
C SER A 352 11.31 -0.65 -1.25
N GLY A 353 11.79 0.58 -1.02
CA GLY A 353 13.14 1.01 -1.40
C GLY A 353 14.25 0.31 -0.60
N HIS A 354 14.00 0.03 0.69
CA HIS A 354 14.91 -0.75 1.54
C HIS A 354 14.85 -2.24 1.18
N GLU A 355 13.65 -2.78 0.92
CA GLU A 355 13.49 -4.13 0.34
C GLU A 355 14.25 -4.28 -0.98
N LEU A 356 14.21 -3.26 -1.85
CA LEU A 356 14.97 -3.25 -3.09
C LEU A 356 16.49 -3.26 -2.82
N ASN A 357 16.98 -2.46 -1.86
CA ASN A 357 18.40 -2.46 -1.48
C ASN A 357 18.91 -3.86 -1.06
N PHE A 358 18.09 -4.65 -0.36
CA PHE A 358 18.43 -6.05 -0.07
C PHE A 358 18.66 -6.87 -1.36
N PHE A 359 17.81 -6.69 -2.36
CA PHE A 359 17.97 -7.35 -3.66
C PHE A 359 19.09 -6.76 -4.51
N LEU A 360 19.44 -5.47 -4.36
CA LEU A 360 20.62 -4.88 -4.97
C LEU A 360 21.91 -5.45 -4.38
N TRP A 361 21.94 -5.71 -3.06
CA TRP A 361 23.05 -6.42 -2.44
C TRP A 361 23.20 -7.85 -3.00
N LEU A 362 22.10 -8.60 -3.14
CA LEU A 362 22.13 -9.92 -3.81
C LEU A 362 22.56 -9.81 -5.28
N LEU A 363 22.16 -8.76 -5.99
CA LEU A 363 22.62 -8.47 -7.34
C LEU A 363 24.13 -8.21 -7.36
N CYS A 364 24.68 -7.43 -6.43
CA CYS A 364 26.13 -7.26 -6.30
C CYS A 364 26.84 -8.60 -6.13
N LEU A 365 26.35 -9.49 -5.26
CA LEU A 365 26.92 -10.84 -5.12
C LEU A 365 26.80 -11.68 -6.42
N ASN A 366 25.74 -11.50 -7.20
CA ASN A 366 25.64 -12.07 -8.56
C ASN A 366 26.69 -11.47 -9.50
N ARG A 367 26.91 -10.14 -9.49
CA ARG A 367 27.97 -9.47 -10.28
C ARG A 367 29.37 -9.93 -9.87
N LEU A 368 29.56 -10.33 -8.62
CA LEU A 368 30.79 -10.95 -8.11
C LEU A 368 30.91 -12.45 -8.44
N SER A 369 29.99 -13.01 -9.23
CA SER A 369 29.92 -14.44 -9.60
C SER A 369 29.68 -15.40 -8.43
N LEU A 370 29.20 -14.91 -7.27
CA LEU A 370 28.92 -15.74 -6.09
C LEU A 370 27.50 -16.35 -6.11
N LEU A 371 26.57 -15.72 -6.81
CA LEU A 371 25.18 -16.16 -6.93
C LEU A 371 24.79 -16.41 -8.40
N PRO A 372 25.15 -17.56 -8.99
CA PRO A 372 24.73 -17.91 -10.34
C PRO A 372 23.21 -18.13 -10.41
N SER A 373 22.63 -18.12 -11.61
CA SER A 373 21.18 -18.25 -11.83
C SER A 373 20.56 -19.51 -11.23
N ALA A 374 21.34 -20.58 -11.06
CA ALA A 374 20.93 -21.80 -10.36
C ALA A 374 20.50 -21.54 -8.89
N THR A 375 21.01 -20.48 -8.26
CA THR A 375 20.66 -20.10 -6.88
C THR A 375 19.41 -19.25 -6.76
N PHE A 376 18.87 -18.72 -7.87
CA PHE A 376 17.75 -17.79 -7.86
C PHE A 376 16.50 -18.33 -7.15
N PRO A 377 16.13 -19.63 -7.29
CA PRO A 377 15.03 -20.19 -6.53
C PRO A 377 15.25 -20.09 -5.02
N ALA A 378 16.46 -20.32 -4.52
CA ALA A 378 16.75 -20.18 -3.09
C ALA A 378 16.76 -18.72 -2.62
N LEU A 379 17.09 -17.76 -3.48
CA LEU A 379 16.97 -16.34 -3.15
C LEU A 379 15.51 -15.96 -2.83
N ALA A 380 14.57 -16.42 -3.64
CA ALA A 380 13.15 -16.17 -3.42
C ALA A 380 12.50 -17.09 -2.37
N LEU A 381 12.86 -18.37 -2.30
CA LEU A 381 12.14 -19.36 -1.48
C LEU A 381 12.82 -19.67 -0.13
N ARG A 382 14.04 -19.19 0.12
CA ARG A 382 14.75 -19.38 1.40
C ARG A 382 15.26 -18.07 1.98
N VAL A 383 15.99 -17.28 1.19
CA VAL A 383 16.59 -16.02 1.64
C VAL A 383 15.50 -14.98 1.92
N LEU A 384 14.62 -14.69 0.96
CA LEU A 384 13.54 -13.72 1.15
C LEU A 384 12.61 -14.06 2.34
N PRO A 385 12.09 -15.30 2.52
CA PRO A 385 11.31 -15.64 3.72
C PRO A 385 12.04 -15.38 5.03
N THR A 386 13.36 -15.63 5.06
CA THR A 386 14.20 -15.40 6.25
C THR A 386 14.35 -13.91 6.51
N TYR A 387 14.64 -13.13 5.46
CA TYR A 387 14.67 -11.68 5.52
C TYR A 387 13.33 -11.07 5.96
N LEU A 388 12.21 -11.56 5.43
CA LEU A 388 10.87 -11.09 5.81
C LEU A 388 10.58 -11.39 7.29
N ARG A 389 10.92 -12.58 7.81
CA ARG A 389 10.75 -12.89 9.25
C ARG A 389 11.56 -11.93 10.12
N LEU A 390 12.82 -11.70 9.77
CA LEU A 390 13.68 -10.73 10.45
C LEU A 390 13.07 -9.31 10.40
N MET A 391 12.68 -8.84 9.21
CA MET A 391 12.12 -7.49 9.06
C MET A 391 10.82 -7.31 9.83
N ARG A 392 9.96 -8.33 9.91
CA ARG A 392 8.74 -8.27 10.74
C ARG A 392 9.08 -8.12 12.22
N ARG A 393 10.12 -8.80 12.71
CA ARG A 393 10.61 -8.63 14.08
C ARG A 393 11.19 -7.23 14.32
N ILE A 394 12.00 -6.71 13.40
CA ILE A 394 12.56 -5.35 13.48
C ILE A 394 11.43 -4.30 13.48
N GLN A 395 10.48 -4.42 12.55
CA GLN A 395 9.31 -3.53 12.45
C GLN A 395 8.49 -3.52 13.75
N GLY A 396 8.23 -4.69 14.34
CA GLY A 396 7.48 -4.81 15.59
C GLY A 396 8.28 -4.37 16.82
N ALA A 397 9.58 -4.62 16.87
CA ALA A 397 10.43 -4.20 17.98
C ALA A 397 10.58 -2.69 18.01
N TYR A 398 10.84 -2.07 16.86
CA TYR A 398 11.22 -0.66 16.78
C TYR A 398 10.14 0.26 16.24
N TYR A 399 8.91 -0.21 16.04
CA TYR A 399 7.80 0.63 15.55
C TYR A 399 8.16 1.38 14.27
N LEU A 400 8.88 0.71 13.36
CA LEU A 400 9.37 1.34 12.13
C LEU A 400 8.20 1.92 11.35
N GLU A 401 8.34 3.16 10.91
CA GLU A 401 7.28 3.83 10.16
C GLU A 401 7.31 3.37 8.69
N PRO A 402 6.15 3.28 8.00
CA PRO A 402 6.13 3.01 6.56
C PRO A 402 6.80 4.12 5.76
N ALA A 403 7.88 3.80 5.06
CA ALA A 403 8.57 4.71 4.15
C ALA A 403 7.80 4.80 2.82
N GLY A 404 7.06 5.90 2.62
CA GLY A 404 6.35 6.16 1.36
C GLY A 404 4.99 6.84 1.55
N SER A 405 4.45 7.39 0.47
CA SER A 405 3.26 8.27 0.51
C SER A 405 1.91 7.58 0.36
N HIS A 406 1.84 6.28 0.11
CA HIS A 406 0.57 5.64 -0.26
C HIS A 406 -0.33 5.24 0.91
N GLY A 407 0.23 4.99 2.10
CA GLY A 407 -0.54 4.48 3.25
C GLY A 407 -1.46 3.32 2.86
N VAL A 408 -2.73 3.39 3.23
CA VAL A 408 -3.77 2.38 2.92
C VAL A 408 -4.00 2.16 1.41
N TRP A 409 -3.55 3.08 0.54
CA TRP A 409 -3.68 2.97 -0.92
C TRP A 409 -2.46 2.31 -1.58
N GLY A 410 -1.46 1.89 -0.79
CA GLY A 410 -0.34 1.08 -1.27
C GLY A 410 -0.76 -0.38 -1.44
N LEU A 411 0.09 -1.17 -2.09
CA LEU A 411 -0.07 -2.63 -2.11
C LEU A 411 0.05 -3.20 -0.70
N ASP A 412 1.01 -2.70 0.06
CA ASP A 412 1.36 -3.04 1.43
C ASP A 412 2.13 -1.85 2.03
N ASP A 413 2.19 -1.76 3.36
CA ASP A 413 2.89 -0.68 4.05
C ASP A 413 4.41 -0.72 3.79
N TYR A 414 4.99 -1.91 3.62
CA TYR A 414 6.44 -2.12 3.67
C TYR A 414 7.01 -2.87 2.46
N GLN A 415 6.34 -3.93 2.00
CA GLN A 415 6.90 -4.93 1.09
C GLN A 415 6.22 -4.92 -0.28
N PHE A 416 6.96 -5.31 -1.31
CA PHE A 416 6.44 -5.50 -2.66
C PHE A 416 6.82 -6.88 -3.23
N LEU A 417 8.09 -7.27 -3.09
CA LEU A 417 8.64 -8.50 -3.67
C LEU A 417 7.93 -9.81 -3.26
N PRO A 418 7.44 -10.01 -2.01
CA PRO A 418 6.67 -11.23 -1.69
C PRO A 418 5.40 -11.39 -2.54
N PHE A 419 4.77 -10.29 -2.96
CA PHE A 419 3.61 -10.35 -3.85
C PHE A 419 3.99 -10.69 -5.28
N LEU A 420 5.09 -10.11 -5.80
CA LEU A 420 5.59 -10.42 -7.14
C LEU A 420 6.01 -11.89 -7.24
N PHE A 421 6.88 -12.35 -6.35
CA PHE A 421 7.40 -13.73 -6.40
C PHE A 421 6.32 -14.73 -6.01
N GLY A 422 5.49 -14.42 -5.01
CA GLY A 422 4.38 -15.27 -4.61
C GLY A 422 3.31 -15.42 -5.69
N ALA A 423 3.04 -14.38 -6.49
CA ALA A 423 2.17 -14.49 -7.66
C ALA A 423 2.78 -15.40 -8.74
N SER A 424 4.11 -15.40 -8.87
CA SER A 424 4.83 -16.34 -9.73
C SER A 424 4.76 -17.79 -9.21
N GLN A 425 4.91 -18.02 -7.90
CA GLN A 425 4.72 -19.35 -7.30
C GLN A 425 3.32 -19.94 -7.60
N LEU A 426 2.31 -19.07 -7.67
CA LEU A 426 0.91 -19.46 -7.85
C LEU A 426 0.42 -19.39 -9.31
N LEU A 427 1.32 -19.09 -10.27
CA LEU A 427 0.99 -18.70 -11.65
C LEU A 427 -0.05 -19.61 -12.33
N HIS A 428 0.15 -20.92 -12.24
CA HIS A 428 -0.74 -21.95 -12.79
C HIS A 428 -1.32 -22.87 -11.71
N HIS A 429 -1.39 -22.41 -10.47
CA HIS A 429 -1.81 -23.26 -9.35
C HIS A 429 -3.25 -23.80 -9.57
N PRO A 430 -3.47 -25.13 -9.46
CA PRO A 430 -4.72 -25.76 -9.89
C PRO A 430 -5.92 -25.47 -8.96
N TYR A 431 -5.67 -25.20 -7.67
CA TYR A 431 -6.73 -25.10 -6.66
C TYR A 431 -6.82 -23.74 -5.96
N ILE A 432 -5.70 -23.22 -5.45
CA ILE A 432 -5.61 -21.89 -4.84
C ILE A 432 -5.82 -20.83 -5.93
N THR A 433 -6.95 -20.14 -5.87
CA THR A 433 -7.27 -19.00 -6.74
C THR A 433 -6.89 -17.69 -6.06
N PRO A 434 -6.78 -16.56 -6.79
CA PRO A 434 -6.53 -15.26 -6.17
C PRO A 434 -7.51 -14.88 -5.06
N LYS A 435 -8.78 -15.26 -5.21
CA LYS A 435 -9.81 -14.99 -4.20
C LYS A 435 -9.58 -15.76 -2.89
N ALA A 436 -8.77 -16.81 -2.91
CA ALA A 436 -8.49 -17.63 -1.73
C ALA A 436 -7.71 -16.88 -0.64
N ILE A 437 -7.12 -15.71 -0.94
CA ILE A 437 -6.47 -14.86 0.07
C ILE A 437 -7.43 -14.35 1.15
N HIS A 438 -8.75 -14.41 0.90
CA HIS A 438 -9.79 -14.08 1.89
C HIS A 438 -10.18 -15.26 2.79
N ASN A 439 -9.68 -16.47 2.51
CA ASN A 439 -10.04 -17.67 3.26
C ASN A 439 -8.97 -17.94 4.32
N ALA A 440 -9.34 -17.75 5.59
CA ALA A 440 -8.45 -17.95 6.73
C ALA A 440 -7.83 -19.36 6.78
N LEU A 441 -8.58 -20.41 6.43
CA LEU A 441 -8.06 -21.79 6.42
C LEU A 441 -7.00 -21.98 5.32
N VAL A 442 -7.21 -21.38 4.14
CA VAL A 442 -6.21 -21.45 3.06
C VAL A 442 -4.94 -20.70 3.48
N LEU A 443 -5.08 -19.54 4.12
CA LEU A 443 -3.93 -18.80 4.64
C LEU A 443 -3.21 -19.61 5.72
N GLU A 444 -3.93 -20.20 6.68
CA GLU A 444 -3.35 -21.00 7.75
C GLU A 444 -2.60 -22.23 7.24
N GLU A 445 -3.21 -22.99 6.32
CA GLU A 445 -2.65 -24.24 5.79
C GLU A 445 -1.54 -24.01 4.78
N SER A 446 -1.61 -22.94 3.97
CA SER A 446 -0.74 -22.77 2.79
C SER A 446 0.32 -21.67 2.94
N ARG A 447 0.26 -20.81 3.97
CA ARG A 447 1.23 -19.71 4.14
C ARG A 447 2.68 -20.18 4.28
N SER A 448 2.93 -21.38 4.81
CA SER A 448 4.30 -21.89 4.91
C SER A 448 4.96 -22.16 3.55
N ASP A 449 4.16 -22.34 2.49
CA ASP A 449 4.65 -22.70 1.16
C ASP A 449 4.59 -21.56 0.12
N PHE A 450 3.78 -20.52 0.35
CA PHE A 450 3.52 -19.49 -0.65
C PHE A 450 3.69 -18.08 -0.07
N LEU A 451 4.66 -17.32 -0.60
CA LEU A 451 5.04 -15.97 -0.17
C LEU A 451 3.85 -14.99 -0.18
N TYR A 452 3.01 -15.05 -1.21
CA TYR A 452 1.84 -14.17 -1.32
C TYR A 452 0.88 -14.40 -0.15
N LEU A 453 0.62 -15.67 0.18
CA LEU A 453 -0.31 -16.05 1.24
C LEU A 453 0.28 -15.73 2.62
N ASP A 454 1.58 -15.96 2.81
CA ASP A 454 2.27 -15.57 4.05
C ASP A 454 2.24 -14.06 4.28
N GLN A 455 2.49 -13.27 3.24
CA GLN A 455 2.43 -11.82 3.36
C GLN A 455 1.01 -11.33 3.64
N VAL A 456 -0.01 -11.87 2.96
CA VAL A 456 -1.41 -11.54 3.28
C VAL A 456 -1.77 -11.93 4.72
N ALA A 457 -1.35 -13.12 5.17
CA ALA A 457 -1.60 -13.56 6.54
C ALA A 457 -0.94 -12.62 7.57
N TYR A 458 0.28 -12.16 7.30
CA TYR A 458 0.96 -11.18 8.14
C TYR A 458 0.24 -9.84 8.16
N VAL A 459 -0.17 -9.32 6.99
CA VAL A 459 -0.94 -8.07 6.87
C VAL A 459 -2.23 -8.17 7.68
N ASN A 460 -2.97 -9.27 7.57
CA ASN A 460 -4.18 -9.48 8.36
C ASN A 460 -3.89 -9.56 9.87
N SER A 461 -2.73 -10.09 10.28
CA SER A 461 -2.39 -10.16 11.70
C SER A 461 -2.09 -8.80 12.32
N VAL A 462 -1.47 -7.88 11.58
CA VAL A 462 -1.00 -6.58 12.12
C VAL A 462 -2.02 -5.44 11.97
N LYS A 463 -3.15 -5.70 11.32
CA LYS A 463 -4.21 -4.71 11.11
C LYS A 463 -5.37 -5.02 12.04
N ASN A 464 -5.85 -4.00 12.72
CA ASN A 464 -6.87 -4.09 13.77
C ASN A 464 -8.32 -4.17 13.25
N VAL A 465 -8.52 -4.21 11.93
CA VAL A 465 -9.84 -4.31 11.30
C VAL A 465 -9.91 -5.58 10.49
N ASP A 466 -10.93 -6.41 10.73
CA ASP A 466 -11.11 -7.66 9.99
C ASP A 466 -11.49 -7.43 8.52
N GLY A 467 -10.62 -7.89 7.62
CA GLY A 467 -10.88 -8.05 6.20
C GLY A 467 -10.13 -7.04 5.33
N LEU A 468 -9.42 -7.57 4.33
CA LEU A 468 -8.54 -6.83 3.42
C LEU A 468 -9.20 -5.60 2.78
N ARG A 469 -10.48 -5.66 2.41
CA ARG A 469 -11.22 -4.51 1.86
C ARG A 469 -11.13 -3.23 2.68
N TRP A 470 -10.86 -3.32 3.99
CA TRP A 470 -10.87 -2.17 4.89
C TRP A 470 -9.48 -1.58 5.14
N HIS A 471 -8.46 -2.42 5.25
CA HIS A 471 -7.09 -2.00 5.57
C HIS A 471 -6.11 -2.14 4.41
N SER A 472 -6.49 -2.88 3.36
CA SER A 472 -5.68 -3.16 2.17
C SER A 472 -6.56 -3.30 0.91
N PRO A 473 -7.31 -2.25 0.53
CA PRO A 473 -8.27 -2.29 -0.59
C PRO A 473 -7.64 -2.67 -1.93
N MET A 474 -6.36 -2.32 -2.16
CA MET A 474 -5.68 -2.72 -3.39
C MET A 474 -5.49 -4.25 -3.49
N LEU A 475 -5.13 -4.91 -2.38
CA LEU A 475 -5.02 -6.37 -2.33
C LEU A 475 -6.41 -7.03 -2.51
N ASP A 476 -7.44 -6.45 -1.91
CA ASP A 476 -8.84 -6.88 -2.09
C ASP A 476 -9.25 -6.80 -3.58
N ASP A 477 -9.00 -5.66 -4.23
CA ASP A 477 -9.32 -5.44 -5.64
C ASP A 477 -8.54 -6.40 -6.56
N ILE A 478 -7.23 -6.56 -6.33
CA ILE A 478 -6.38 -7.48 -7.11
C ILE A 478 -6.88 -8.92 -7.01
N SER A 479 -7.37 -9.33 -5.83
CA SER A 479 -7.90 -10.68 -5.58
C SER A 479 -9.15 -11.02 -6.41
N SER A 480 -9.84 -10.01 -6.95
CA SER A 480 -10.98 -10.21 -7.86
C SER A 480 -10.58 -10.80 -9.21
N SER A 481 -9.28 -10.77 -9.56
CA SER A 481 -8.75 -11.43 -10.74
C SER A 481 -9.04 -12.93 -10.72
N LYS A 482 -9.45 -13.46 -11.88
CA LYS A 482 -9.72 -14.90 -12.06
C LYS A 482 -8.44 -15.73 -12.26
N SER A 483 -7.27 -15.11 -12.34
CA SER A 483 -6.03 -15.78 -12.74
C SER A 483 -4.81 -15.16 -12.06
N TRP A 484 -3.95 -16.00 -11.48
CA TRP A 484 -2.63 -15.61 -10.99
C TRP A 484 -1.74 -15.10 -12.12
N GLY A 485 -1.85 -15.64 -13.33
CA GLY A 485 -1.20 -15.08 -14.53
C GLY A 485 -1.50 -13.60 -14.79
N LYS A 486 -2.74 -13.15 -14.53
CA LYS A 486 -3.06 -11.71 -14.62
C LYS A 486 -2.47 -10.90 -13.47
N ILE A 487 -2.40 -11.49 -12.27
CA ILE A 487 -1.84 -10.83 -11.09
C ILE A 487 -0.33 -10.69 -11.26
N GLU A 488 0.39 -11.75 -11.61
CA GLU A 488 1.83 -11.73 -11.85
C GLU A 488 2.19 -10.72 -12.93
N ALA A 489 1.44 -10.71 -14.05
CA ALA A 489 1.59 -9.71 -15.09
C ALA A 489 1.33 -8.28 -14.60
N GLY A 490 0.36 -8.10 -13.69
CA GLY A 490 0.06 -6.83 -13.03
C GLY A 490 1.19 -6.40 -12.07
N MET A 491 1.71 -7.33 -11.27
CA MET A 491 2.81 -7.10 -10.33
C MET A 491 4.08 -6.69 -11.06
N ARG A 492 4.39 -7.28 -12.23
CA ARG A 492 5.51 -6.84 -13.07
C ARG A 492 5.37 -5.40 -13.54
N LYS A 493 4.18 -5.01 -14.01
CA LYS A 493 3.90 -3.63 -14.42
C LYS A 493 3.98 -2.68 -13.23
N MET A 494 3.46 -3.10 -12.08
CA MET A 494 3.46 -2.31 -10.86
C MET A 494 4.88 -2.13 -10.30
N PHE A 495 5.75 -3.14 -10.41
CA PHE A 495 7.18 -3.01 -10.07
C PHE A 495 7.85 -1.93 -10.90
N VAL A 496 7.67 -1.98 -12.23
CA VAL A 496 8.23 -0.95 -13.12
C VAL A 496 7.65 0.42 -12.79
N LYS A 497 6.32 0.53 -12.65
CA LYS A 497 5.65 1.82 -12.51
C LYS A 497 5.77 2.47 -11.13
N GLU A 498 5.56 1.70 -10.08
CA GLU A 498 5.44 2.21 -8.70
C GLU A 498 6.76 2.14 -7.94
N ILE A 499 7.74 1.38 -8.42
CA ILE A 499 9.09 1.34 -7.87
C ILE A 499 10.05 2.04 -8.83
N LEU A 500 10.29 1.51 -10.03
CA LEU A 500 11.35 2.04 -10.92
C LEU A 500 11.01 3.39 -11.58
N GLU A 501 9.77 3.65 -11.98
CA GLU A 501 9.32 4.91 -12.59
C GLU A 501 8.86 5.93 -11.54
N LYS A 502 8.92 5.58 -10.25
CA LYS A 502 8.49 6.47 -9.18
C LYS A 502 9.69 7.22 -8.61
N LEU A 503 9.87 8.47 -9.03
CA LEU A 503 10.98 9.31 -8.61
C LEU A 503 11.15 9.40 -7.08
N PRO A 504 10.11 9.58 -6.25
CA PRO A 504 10.27 9.60 -4.80
C PRO A 504 10.88 8.33 -4.20
N VAL A 505 10.70 7.18 -4.85
CA VAL A 505 11.33 5.90 -4.46
C VAL A 505 12.76 5.84 -4.99
N MET A 506 12.94 6.16 -6.27
CA MET A 506 14.23 5.99 -6.96
C MET A 506 15.25 7.09 -6.69
N GLN A 507 14.88 8.23 -6.13
CA GLN A 507 15.84 9.26 -5.71
C GLN A 507 16.82 8.74 -4.64
N HIS A 508 16.41 7.72 -3.87
CA HIS A 508 17.25 7.04 -2.86
C HIS A 508 18.02 5.84 -3.45
N PHE A 509 17.94 5.59 -4.75
CA PHE A 509 18.65 4.49 -5.40
C PHE A 509 20.14 4.80 -5.48
N LEU A 510 20.96 3.86 -5.03
CA LEU A 510 22.41 3.99 -4.96
C LEU A 510 23.08 3.33 -6.17
N PHE A 511 24.07 4.03 -6.73
CA PHE A 511 24.87 3.56 -7.86
C PHE A 511 26.32 3.40 -7.43
N GLY A 512 26.84 2.19 -7.58
CA GLY A 512 28.25 1.84 -7.36
C GLY A 512 28.95 1.47 -8.66
N SER A 513 30.09 0.79 -8.56
CA SER A 513 30.83 0.26 -9.71
C SER A 513 30.21 -1.05 -10.24
N LEU A 514 29.58 -1.84 -9.37
CA LEU A 514 28.90 -3.10 -9.72
C LEU A 514 27.49 -2.87 -10.29
N ILE A 515 26.86 -1.76 -9.91
CA ILE A 515 25.56 -1.27 -10.40
C ILE A 515 25.78 0.16 -10.91
N PRO A 516 26.32 0.33 -12.13
CA PRO A 516 26.87 1.59 -12.58
C PRO A 516 25.81 2.62 -12.94
N ALA A 517 26.07 3.88 -12.63
CA ALA A 517 25.35 5.00 -13.24
C ALA A 517 25.75 5.14 -14.72
N VAL A 518 24.90 5.79 -15.51
CA VAL A 518 25.20 6.09 -16.91
C VAL A 518 25.78 7.49 -17.08
N GLU A 519 26.49 7.69 -18.19
CA GLU A 519 27.00 8.99 -18.59
C GLU A 519 25.86 10.02 -18.69
N GLY A 520 26.13 11.24 -18.23
CA GLY A 520 25.16 12.33 -18.21
C GLY A 520 24.31 12.41 -16.94
N MET A 521 24.37 11.42 -16.05
CA MET A 521 23.74 11.53 -14.72
C MET A 521 24.54 12.45 -13.80
N SER A 522 23.80 13.32 -13.10
CA SER A 522 24.28 14.26 -12.09
C SER A 522 25.06 13.58 -10.94
N ARG A 523 25.98 14.29 -10.30
CA ARG A 523 26.64 13.88 -9.04
C ARG A 523 26.17 14.75 -7.88
N GLU A 524 26.22 14.23 -6.65
CA GLU A 524 25.81 14.98 -5.46
C GLU A 524 26.66 16.25 -5.25
N GLU A 525 27.95 16.16 -5.58
CA GLU A 525 28.92 17.27 -5.58
C GLU A 525 28.46 18.46 -6.47
N ASP A 526 27.81 18.18 -7.60
CA ASP A 526 27.35 19.19 -8.56
C ASP A 526 26.22 20.06 -7.98
N PHE A 527 25.52 19.55 -6.95
CA PHE A 527 24.37 20.19 -6.31
C PHE A 527 24.65 20.67 -4.88
N GLY A 528 25.87 20.47 -4.36
CA GLY A 528 26.21 20.78 -2.98
C GLY A 528 25.35 20.04 -1.95
N LEU A 529 24.85 18.86 -2.31
CA LEU A 529 24.06 18.02 -1.42
C LEU A 529 25.02 17.19 -0.55
N GLY A 530 24.84 17.26 0.78
CA GLY A 530 25.51 16.37 1.72
C GLY A 530 24.95 14.95 1.68
N GLU A 531 25.57 14.03 2.42
CA GLU A 531 25.05 12.68 2.61
C GLU A 531 23.63 12.75 3.22
N GLU A 532 22.75 11.77 2.93
CA GLU A 532 21.40 11.75 3.54
C GLU A 532 21.46 11.73 5.08
N GLU A 533 22.58 11.23 5.62
CA GLU A 533 22.92 11.27 7.03
C GLU A 533 23.39 12.65 7.52
N GLU A 534 23.23 13.73 6.76
CA GLU A 534 23.54 15.11 7.18
C GLU A 534 22.35 16.09 7.03
N GLU A 535 21.23 15.69 6.41
CA GLU A 535 20.07 16.58 6.18
C GLU A 535 19.27 16.93 7.47
N ASP A 536 19.03 18.23 7.72
CA ASP A 536 18.34 18.77 8.92
C ASP A 536 16.84 18.43 9.03
N GLU A 537 16.35 18.29 10.26
CA GLU A 537 14.92 18.10 10.60
C GLU A 537 14.08 19.35 10.27
N GLY A 538 13.65 19.46 8.99
CA GLY A 538 12.70 20.50 8.57
C GLY A 538 13.39 21.60 7.76
N GLY A 539 13.32 21.48 6.43
CA GLY A 539 14.03 22.37 5.52
C GLY A 539 13.38 23.74 5.37
N GLU A 540 14.13 24.80 5.65
CA GLU A 540 13.81 26.17 5.23
C GLU A 540 14.08 26.39 3.73
N VAL A 541 13.16 27.07 3.04
CA VAL A 541 13.26 27.38 1.61
C VAL A 541 14.25 28.52 1.38
N ARG A 542 15.27 28.30 0.53
CA ARG A 542 16.15 29.36 0.01
C ARG A 542 15.95 29.56 -1.49
N VAL A 543 15.91 30.82 -1.92
CA VAL A 543 15.67 31.22 -3.32
C VAL A 543 16.95 31.77 -3.92
N PHE A 544 17.33 31.28 -5.10
CA PHE A 544 18.43 31.80 -5.90
C PHE A 544 17.97 32.13 -7.33
N SER A 545 18.72 33.01 -7.98
CA SER A 545 18.55 33.45 -9.37
C SER A 545 19.85 33.22 -10.13
N ASP A 546 19.76 32.62 -11.32
CA ASP A 546 20.90 32.47 -12.23
C ASP A 546 21.13 33.73 -13.10
N GLU A 547 22.23 33.74 -13.86
CA GLU A 547 22.63 34.85 -14.75
C GLU A 547 21.66 35.04 -15.94
N ASP A 548 20.77 34.08 -16.21
CA ASP A 548 19.72 34.13 -17.23
C ASP A 548 18.35 34.56 -16.67
N GLY A 549 18.27 34.90 -15.38
CA GLY A 549 17.06 35.41 -14.73
C GLY A 549 15.97 34.36 -14.47
N LYS A 550 16.30 33.06 -14.52
CA LYS A 550 15.37 32.00 -14.11
C LYS A 550 15.30 31.93 -12.59
N ARG A 551 14.07 31.96 -12.07
CA ARG A 551 13.80 31.77 -10.64
C ARG A 551 13.79 30.29 -10.34
N HIS A 552 14.80 29.84 -9.59
CA HIS A 552 14.87 28.48 -9.10
C HIS A 552 14.33 28.44 -7.66
N VAL A 553 13.16 27.83 -7.48
CA VAL A 553 12.62 27.52 -6.16
C VAL A 553 13.04 26.09 -5.84
N HIS A 554 14.06 25.94 -5.00
CA HIS A 554 14.42 24.65 -4.44
C HIS A 554 13.83 24.56 -3.04
N ALA A 555 12.88 23.64 -2.84
CA ALA A 555 12.62 23.13 -1.51
C ALA A 555 13.83 22.28 -1.13
N SER A 556 14.45 22.55 0.02
CA SER A 556 15.35 21.60 0.66
C SER A 556 14.51 20.42 1.14
N LYS A 557 14.28 19.47 0.25
CA LYS A 557 13.83 18.08 0.45
C LYS A 557 13.39 17.56 -0.92
N GLY A 558 13.76 16.32 -1.23
CA GLY A 558 13.58 15.64 -2.51
C GLY A 558 12.25 15.89 -3.23
N TRP A 559 12.26 15.69 -4.53
CA TRP A 559 11.13 15.99 -5.43
C TRP A 559 9.86 15.21 -5.04
N GLY A 560 8.92 15.89 -4.37
CA GLY A 560 7.53 15.46 -4.18
C GLY A 560 7.33 14.29 -3.20
N ASP A 561 6.48 14.50 -2.19
CA ASP A 561 5.83 13.50 -1.33
C ASP A 561 6.55 12.15 -1.10
N CYS A 562 7.80 12.19 -0.65
CA CYS A 562 8.16 11.34 0.49
C CYS A 562 7.55 12.04 1.70
N CYS A 563 6.34 11.66 2.07
CA CYS A 563 5.65 12.24 3.21
C CYS A 563 6.56 12.13 4.44
N GLY A 564 7.26 13.22 4.81
CA GLY A 564 7.90 13.37 6.12
C GLY A 564 6.89 13.50 7.26
N ILE A 565 5.67 12.99 7.06
CA ILE A 565 4.60 12.94 8.04
C ILE A 565 4.79 11.61 8.77
N ARG A 566 5.07 11.68 10.07
CA ARG A 566 5.20 10.48 10.88
C ARG A 566 3.90 9.69 10.86
N VAL A 567 3.94 8.43 10.44
CA VAL A 567 2.78 7.53 10.38
C VAL A 567 2.96 6.48 11.47
N PRO A 568 2.05 6.40 12.46
CA PRO A 568 2.13 5.38 13.49
C PRO A 568 2.18 3.98 12.87
N ALA A 569 3.17 3.19 13.28
CA ALA A 569 3.34 1.82 12.80
C ALA A 569 2.20 0.92 13.31
N ALA A 570 1.40 0.35 12.41
CA ALA A 570 0.34 -0.60 12.76
C ALA A 570 0.91 -1.84 13.50
N VAL A 571 2.08 -2.30 13.05
CA VAL A 571 2.84 -3.41 13.68
C VAL A 571 3.22 -3.09 15.13
N GLY A 572 3.54 -1.83 15.39
CA GLY A 572 3.89 -1.36 16.72
C GLY A 572 2.70 -1.29 17.67
N ALA A 573 1.55 -0.80 17.20
CA ALA A 573 0.31 -0.74 17.99
C ALA A 573 -0.13 -2.13 18.47
N GLU A 574 -0.09 -3.14 17.60
CA GLU A 574 -0.46 -4.52 17.95
C GLU A 574 0.56 -5.18 18.90
N GLY A 575 1.86 -4.91 18.71
CA GLY A 575 2.93 -5.45 19.55
C GLY A 575 2.82 -5.07 21.03
N GLU A 576 2.34 -3.86 21.32
CA GLU A 576 2.11 -3.39 22.68
C GLU A 576 0.80 -3.90 23.29
N GLU A 577 -0.27 -4.05 22.49
CA GLU A 577 -1.52 -4.67 22.96
C GLU A 577 -1.30 -6.12 23.44
N ARG A 578 -0.41 -6.88 22.79
CA ARG A 578 -0.06 -8.25 23.17
C ARG A 578 0.79 -8.35 24.45
N LYS A 579 1.55 -7.31 24.82
CA LYS A 579 2.42 -7.32 26.02
C LYS A 579 1.69 -7.04 27.34
N GLY A 580 0.43 -6.64 27.32
CA GLY A 580 -0.39 -6.48 28.54
C GLY A 580 0.14 -5.46 29.56
N GLY A 581 0.93 -4.47 29.11
CA GLY A 581 1.59 -3.48 29.97
C GLY A 581 0.62 -2.65 30.85
N MET A 582 1.05 -2.39 32.09
CA MET A 582 0.27 -1.76 33.17
C MET A 582 -0.04 -0.27 32.93
N GLN A 583 0.54 0.34 31.89
CA GLN A 583 0.16 1.64 31.34
C GLN A 583 -0.44 1.44 29.95
N ARG A 584 -1.77 1.57 29.85
CA ARG A 584 -2.44 1.66 28.54
C ARG A 584 -1.85 2.83 27.77
N LEU A 585 -1.24 2.56 26.60
CA LEU A 585 -0.92 3.59 25.62
C LEU A 585 -2.17 4.49 25.44
N ARG A 586 -1.95 5.80 25.43
CA ARG A 586 -3.04 6.77 25.31
C ARG A 586 -3.79 6.50 24.01
N ARG A 587 -5.06 6.07 24.00
CA ARG A 587 -5.77 5.75 22.74
C ARG A 587 -5.65 6.86 21.70
N VAL A 588 -5.34 6.49 20.46
CA VAL A 588 -5.48 7.37 19.30
C VAL A 588 -6.70 6.96 18.48
N PRO A 589 -7.26 7.85 17.65
CA PRO A 589 -8.53 7.63 16.94
C PRO A 589 -8.52 6.56 15.83
N PHE A 590 -7.63 5.59 15.91
CA PHE A 590 -7.57 4.44 15.02
C PHE A 590 -7.58 3.08 15.77
N ASP A 591 -7.62 3.07 17.11
CA ASP A 591 -7.91 1.87 17.94
C ASP A 591 -9.41 1.50 17.95
#